data_AF-A0A4R1RMB5-F1
#
_entry.id   AF-A0A4R1RMB5-F1
#
_cell.length_a   1.000
_cell.length_b   1.000
_cell.length_c   1.000
_cell.angle_alpha   90.00
_cell.angle_beta   90.00
_cell.angle_gamma   90.00
#
_symmetry.space_group_name_H-M   'P 1'
#
loop_
_entity.id
_entity.type
_entity.pdbx_description
1 polymer ?
#
loop_
_entity_poly.entity_id
_entity_poly.type
_entity_poly.pdbx_seq_one_letter_code
_entity_poly.pdbx_strand_id
1 'polypeptide(L)' 'MFLDGRIFNGLWSLISIGLAAWAVWWTYRDAKSRGMTAWVWTAVALLFFPLGFIIYLIVRAFSKPKNPA' A
#
# COMPACT_ATOMS: atom_id res chain seq x y z
N MET A 1 -29.87 -3.30 21.10
CA MET A 1 -28.54 -2.74 21.44
C MET A 1 -27.73 -2.70 20.14
N PHE A 2 -28.09 -1.80 19.23
CA PHE A 2 -27.42 -0.51 18.99
C PHE A 2 -25.94 -0.65 18.58
N LEU A 3 -25.69 -1.31 17.45
CA LEU A 3 -24.53 -0.96 16.61
C LEU A 3 -24.88 0.37 15.92
N ASP A 4 -24.61 1.47 16.60
CA ASP A 4 -24.75 2.81 16.02
C ASP A 4 -23.81 2.93 14.81
N GLY A 5 -24.29 3.48 13.70
CA GLY A 5 -23.49 3.63 12.47
C GLY A 5 -22.18 4.39 12.68
N ARG A 6 -22.08 5.20 13.74
CA ARG A 6 -20.84 5.88 14.14
C ARG A 6 -19.74 4.92 14.56
N ILE A 7 -20.06 3.82 15.26
CA ILE A 7 -19.08 2.82 15.69
C ILE A 7 -18.56 2.05 14.47
N PHE A 8 -19.45 1.68 13.55
CA PHE A 8 -19.09 1.02 12.30
C PHE A 8 -18.14 1.89 11.46
N ASN A 9 -18.46 3.18 11.30
CA ASN A 9 -17.61 4.13 10.57
C ASN A 9 -16.24 4.35 11.25
N GLY A 10 -16.20 4.41 12.59
CA GLY A 10 -14.96 4.53 13.35
C GLY A 10 -14.04 3.33 13.18
N LEU A 11 -14.57 2.10 13.32
CA LEU A 11 -13.80 0.87 13.12
C LEU A 11 -13.29 0.74 11.68
N TRP A 12 -14.14 1.06 10.70
CA TRP A 12 -13.77 1.04 9.29
C TRP A 12 -12.63 2.01 8.95
N SER A 13 -12.63 3.19 9.59
CA SER A 13 -11.58 4.19 9.44
C SER A 13 -10.24 3.70 10.00
N LEU A 14 -10.24 3.08 11.19
CA LEU A 14 -9.03 2.52 11.80
C LEU A 14 -8.41 1.41 10.94
N ILE A 15 -9.26 0.52 10.40
CA ILE A 15 -8.82 -0.55 9.49
C ILE A 15 -8.19 0.04 8.23
N SER A 16 -8.82 1.06 7.64
CA SER A 16 -8.33 1.70 6.42
C SER A 16 -6.97 2.38 6.62
N ILE A 17 -6.76 3.05 7.75
CA ILE A 17 -5.47 3.66 8.11
C ILE A 17 -4.39 2.58 8.30
N GLY A 18 -4.73 1.50 9.03
CA GLY A 18 -3.81 0.38 9.22
C GLY A 18 -3.39 -0.27 7.90
N LEU A 19 -4.34 -0.47 6.98
CA LEU A 19 -4.09 -1.00 5.64
C LEU A 19 -3.20 -0.06 4.81
N ALA A 20 -3.46 1.25 4.84
CA ALA A 20 -2.63 2.22 4.14
C ALA A 20 -1.19 2.23 4.69
N ALA A 21 -1.02 2.25 6.01
CA ALA A 21 0.30 2.20 6.64
C ALA A 21 1.06 0.91 6.28
N TRP A 22 0.38 -0.24 6.33
CA TRP A 22 0.95 -1.52 5.94
C TRP A 22 1.35 -1.55 4.46
N ALA A 23 0.47 -1.09 3.57
CA ALA A 23 0.73 -1.03 2.13
C ALA A 23 1.96 -0.18 1.81
N VAL A 24 2.08 1.00 2.42
CA VAL A 24 3.20 1.92 2.24
C VAL A 24 4.51 1.32 2.73
N TRP A 25 4.51 0.72 3.92
CA TRP A 25 5.68 0.04 4.48
C TRP A 25 6.12 -1.15 3.62
N TRP A 26 5.16 -1.96 3.16
CA TRP A 26 5.43 -3.10 2.30
C TRP A 26 5.96 -2.67 0.93
N THR A 27 5.35 -1.67 0.30
CA THR A 27 5.81 -1.08 -0.98
C THR A 27 7.24 -0.57 -0.88
N TYR A 28 7.61 0.10 0.23
CA TYR A 28 8.99 0.55 0.43
C TYR A 28 9.98 -0.63 0.44
N ARG A 29 9.67 -1.69 1.19
CA ARG A 29 10.54 -2.86 1.30
C ARG A 29 10.65 -3.64 -0.01
N ASP A 30 9.53 -3.87 -0.70
CA ASP A 30 9.50 -4.58 -1.97
C ASP A 30 10.18 -3.78 -3.09
N ALA A 31 9.99 -2.45 -3.14
CA ALA A 31 10.65 -1.61 -4.13
C ALA A 31 12.17 -1.57 -3.90
N LYS A 32 12.60 -1.49 -2.63
CA LYS A 32 14.02 -1.54 -2.25
C LYS A 32 14.66 -2.88 -2.61
N SER A 33 13.99 -4.01 -2.38
CA SER A 33 14.52 -5.34 -2.73
C SER A 33 14.62 -5.56 -4.23
N ARG A 34 13.74 -4.91 -5.02
CA ARG A 34 13.74 -4.97 -6.49
C ARG A 34 14.71 -4.00 -7.15
N GLY A 35 15.42 -3.17 -6.38
CA GLY A 35 16.32 -2.13 -6.89
C GLY A 35 15.58 -0.99 -7.60
N MET A 36 14.29 -0.83 -7.33
CA MET A 36 13.49 0.30 -7.81
C MET A 36 13.68 1.50 -6.87
N THR A 37 13.35 2.71 -7.33
CA THR A 37 13.38 3.92 -6.49
C THR A 37 12.30 3.85 -5.41
N ALA A 38 12.64 3.27 -4.25
CA ALA A 38 11.68 2.95 -3.20
C ALA A 38 10.86 4.16 -2.74
N TRP A 39 11.50 5.30 -2.52
CA TRP A 39 10.83 6.53 -2.09
C TRP A 39 9.74 7.01 -3.04
N VAL A 40 9.95 6.88 -4.36
CA VAL A 40 8.96 7.28 -5.38
C VAL A 40 7.74 6.37 -5.30
N TRP A 41 7.95 5.05 -5.26
CA TRP A 41 6.85 4.10 -5.19
C TRP A 41 6.08 4.15 -3.88
N THR A 42 6.78 4.40 -2.76
CA THR A 42 6.16 4.63 -1.45
C THR A 42 5.31 5.90 -1.46
N ALA A 43 5.79 7.01 -2.04
CA ALA A 43 5.02 8.25 -2.16
C ALA A 43 3.79 8.06 -3.05
N VAL A 44 3.92 7.35 -4.17
CA VAL A 44 2.78 7.02 -5.05
C VAL A 44 1.74 6.17 -4.32
N ALA A 45 2.17 5.12 -3.61
CA ALA A 45 1.27 4.24 -2.85
C ALA A 45 0.55 4.97 -1.70
N LEU A 46 1.20 5.95 -1.06
CA LEU A 46 0.62 6.74 0.03
C LEU A 46 -0.34 7.83 -0.48
N LEU A 47 0.12 8.68 -1.41
CA LEU A 47 -0.62 9.88 -1.85
C LEU A 47 -1.86 9.55 -2.67
N PHE A 48 -1.80 8.45 -3.42
CA PHE A 48 -2.89 8.02 -4.29
C PHE A 48 -3.57 6.74 -3.77
N PHE A 49 -3.49 6.45 -2.46
CA PHE A 49 -4.12 5.26 -1.90
C PHE A 49 -5.64 5.27 -2.18
N PRO A 50 -6.26 4.15 -2.63
CA PRO A 50 -5.66 2.84 -2.91
C PRO A 50 -5.12 2.67 -4.34
N LEU A 51 -5.44 3.58 -5.27
CA LEU A 51 -5.06 3.48 -6.69
C LEU A 51 -3.55 3.41 -6.92
N GLY A 52 -2.76 4.24 -6.22
CA GLY A 52 -1.30 4.22 -6.31
C GLY A 52 -0.70 2.89 -5.87
N PHE A 53 -1.30 2.23 -4.89
CA PHE A 53 -0.91 0.90 -4.47
C PHE A 53 -1.24 -0.16 -5.53
N ILE A 54 -2.42 -0.08 -6.16
CA ILE A 54 -2.80 -0.97 -7.27
C ILE A 54 -1.84 -0.80 -8.45
N ILE A 55 -1.52 0.45 -8.83
CA ILE A 55 -0.55 0.75 -9.90
C ILE A 55 0.81 0.14 -9.56
N TYR A 56 1.28 0.28 -8.30
CA TYR A 56 2.52 -0.35 -7.86
C TYR A 56 2.48 -1.88 -8.04
N LEU A 57 1.39 -2.54 -7.66
CA LEU A 57 1.24 -3.99 -7.82
C LEU A 57 1.27 -4.42 -9.29
N ILE A 58 0.64 -3.64 -10.18
CA ILE A 58 0.68 -3.89 -11.62
C ILE A 58 2.13 -3.77 -12.12
N VAL A 59 2.81 -2.68 -11.79
CA VAL A 59 4.22 -2.49 -12.20
C VAL A 59 5.11 -3.60 -11.62
N ARG A 60 4.90 -4.00 -10.37
CA ARG A 60 5.58 -5.12 -9.73
C ARG A 60 5.37 -6.45 -10.47
N ALA A 61 4.17 -6.70 -11.00
CA ALA A 61 3.86 -7.90 -11.75
C ALA A 61 4.58 -7.94 -13.11
N PHE A 62 4.73 -6.79 -13.77
CA PHE A 62 5.41 -6.68 -15.06
C PHE A 62 6.93 -6.47 -14.96
N SER A 63 7.43 -5.98 -13.82
CA SER A 63 8.85 -5.76 -13.59
C SER A 63 9.54 -7.05 -13.19
N LYS A 64 10.40 -7.60 -14.07
CA LYS A 64 11.29 -8.71 -13.70
C LYS A 64 12.21 -8.25 -12.57
N PRO A 65 12.30 -9.00 -11.45
CA PRO A 65 13.24 -8.67 -10.40
C PRO A 65 14.66 -8.68 -10.97
N LYS A 66 15.42 -7.63 -10.68
CA LYS A 66 16.81 -7.48 -11.17
C LYS A 66 17.72 -8.62 -10.69
N ASN A 67 17.33 -9.28 -9.60
CA ASN A 67 17.93 -10.50 -9.11
C ASN A 67 16.85 -11.60 -9.09
N PRO A 68 16.70 -12.40 -10.15
CA PRO A 68 15.92 -13.62 -10.06
C PRO A 68 16.68 -14.55 -9.10
N ALA A 69 16.13 -14.73 -7.90
CA ALA A 69 16.60 -15.75 -6.98
C ALA A 69 16.53 -17.14 -7.65
#